data_AF-A0A918A374-F1
#
_entry.id   AF-A0A918A374-F1
#
_cell.length_a   1.000
_cell.length_b   1.000
_cell.length_c   1.000
_cell.angle_alpha   90.00
_cell.angle_beta   90.00
_cell.angle_gamma   90.00
#
_symmetry.space_group_name_H-M   'P 1'
#
loop_
_entity.id
_entity.type
_entity.pdbx_description
1 polymer ?
#
loop_
_entity_poly.entity_id
_entity_poly.type
_entity_poly.pdbx_seq_one_letter_code
_entity_poly.pdbx_strand_id
1 'polypeptide(L)'
;MIILHGARRQPAHYDELAGLLYSRGLSVAVPDPYELSLDDSTGLVDDIVPASERQPLVLGHSFGGVTAGTVRVTRDQRWVWE
;
A
#
# COMPACT_ATOMS: atom_id res chain seq x y z
N MET A 1 -0.33 -3.98 6.77
CA MET A 1 0.57 -3.20 5.91
C MET A 1 0.19 -3.48 4.47
N ILE A 2 0.30 -2.50 3.59
CA ILE A 2 0.01 -2.63 2.16
C ILE A 2 1.28 -2.31 1.39
N ILE A 3 1.67 -3.14 0.43
CA ILE A 3 2.86 -2.96 -0.42
C ILE A 3 2.42 -2.80 -1.87
N LEU A 4 2.79 -1.67 -2.49
CA LEU A 4 2.42 -1.33 -3.87
C LEU A 4 3.65 -1.36 -4.78
N HIS A 5 3.58 -2.17 -5.83
CA HIS A 5 4.63 -2.25 -6.83
C HIS A 5 4.61 -1.07 -7.81
N GLY A 6 5.71 -0.91 -8.55
CA GLY A 6 5.81 0.09 -9.61
C GLY A 6 5.07 -0.32 -10.88
N ALA A 7 5.02 0.58 -11.87
CA ALA A 7 4.43 0.28 -13.18
C ALA A 7 5.13 -0.92 -13.82
N ARG A 8 4.36 -1.80 -14.49
CA ARG A 8 4.85 -3.02 -15.15
C ARG A 8 5.63 -3.97 -14.24
N ARG A 9 5.24 -4.01 -12.96
CA ARG A 9 5.62 -5.04 -11.99
C ARG A 9 4.35 -5.76 -11.55
N GLN A 10 4.54 -6.83 -10.78
CA GLN A 10 3.46 -7.69 -10.30
C GLN A 10 3.71 -8.01 -8.82
N PRO A 11 2.67 -8.40 -8.06
CA PRO A 11 2.77 -8.69 -6.63
C PRO A 11 3.86 -9.70 -6.28
N ALA A 12 4.07 -10.71 -7.12
CA ALA A 12 5.04 -11.79 -6.89
C ALA A 12 6.47 -11.32 -6.65
N HIS A 13 6.82 -10.09 -7.05
CA HIS A 13 8.12 -9.50 -6.73
C HIS A 13 8.35 -9.30 -5.22
N TYR A 14 7.29 -9.29 -4.42
CA TYR A 14 7.34 -9.11 -2.97
C TYR A 14 7.06 -10.37 -2.15
N ASP A 15 6.94 -11.56 -2.78
CA ASP A 15 6.56 -12.79 -2.07
C ASP A 15 7.49 -13.13 -0.90
N GLU A 16 8.81 -13.00 -1.10
CA GLU A 16 9.80 -13.26 -0.06
C GLU A 16 9.66 -12.27 1.12
N LEU A 17 9.51 -10.97 0.81
CA LEU A 17 9.33 -9.93 1.83
C LEU A 17 8.01 -10.13 2.59
N ALA A 18 6.93 -10.40 1.88
CA ALA A 18 5.63 -10.67 2.47
C ALA A 18 5.73 -11.88 3.42
N GLY A 19 6.33 -12.99 2.97
CA GLY A 19 6.57 -14.18 3.78
C GLY A 19 7.34 -13.89 5.06
N LEU A 20 8.41 -13.08 4.99
CA LEU A 20 9.20 -12.67 6.15
C LEU A 20 8.42 -11.78 7.15
N LEU A 21 7.58 -10.89 6.65
CA LEU A 21 6.75 -10.02 7.50
C LEU A 21 5.63 -10.83 8.17
N TYR A 22 5.00 -11.76 7.43
CA TYR A 22 4.03 -12.70 7.99
C TYR A 22 4.65 -13.57 9.08
N SER A 23 5.88 -14.09 8.88
CA SER A 23 6.56 -14.91 9.89
C SER A 23 6.89 -14.12 11.17
N ARG A 24 6.85 -12.78 11.12
CA ARG A 24 6.99 -11.88 12.27
C ARG A 24 5.64 -11.46 12.88
N GLY A 25 4.53 -12.06 12.45
CA GLY A 25 3.19 -11.79 12.96
C GLY A 25 2.54 -10.52 12.39
N LEU A 26 3.07 -9.96 11.30
CA LEU A 26 2.49 -8.80 10.64
C LEU A 26 1.47 -9.24 9.58
N SER A 27 0.33 -8.55 9.53
CA SER A 27 -0.60 -8.67 8.41
C SER A 27 -0.12 -7.80 7.23
N VAL A 28 0.01 -8.40 6.05
CA VAL A 28 0.50 -7.77 4.82
C VAL A 28 -0.50 -7.97 3.70
N ALA A 29 -0.68 -7.00 2.83
CA ALA A 29 -1.39 -7.13 1.56
C ALA A 29 -0.49 -6.61 0.45
N VAL A 30 -0.44 -7.32 -0.67
CA VAL A 30 0.31 -6.91 -1.88
C VAL A 30 -0.66 -6.95 -3.05
N PRO A 31 -1.49 -5.91 -3.22
CA PRO A 31 -2.47 -5.91 -4.30
C PRO A 31 -1.82 -5.61 -5.65
N ASP A 32 -2.56 -5.89 -6.72
CA ASP A 32 -2.10 -5.72 -8.10
C ASP A 32 -2.76 -4.50 -8.78
N PRO A 33 -2.10 -3.32 -8.80
CA PRO A 33 -2.57 -2.17 -9.56
C PRO A 33 -2.17 -2.20 -11.06
N TYR A 34 -1.75 -3.35 -11.61
CA TYR A 34 -1.34 -3.42 -13.01
C TYR A 34 -2.44 -2.91 -13.97
N GLU A 35 -2.05 -2.02 -14.89
CA GLU A 35 -2.92 -1.34 -15.86
C GLU A 35 -4.05 -0.47 -15.26
N LEU A 36 -4.11 -0.29 -13.95
CA LEU A 36 -5.07 0.60 -13.32
C LEU A 36 -4.64 2.06 -13.45
N SER A 37 -5.64 2.96 -13.47
CA SER A 37 -5.40 4.39 -13.29
C SER A 37 -4.93 4.68 -11.86
N LEU A 38 -4.45 5.90 -11.61
CA LEU A 38 -4.08 6.33 -10.24
C LEU A 38 -5.29 6.30 -9.30
N ASP A 39 -6.47 6.75 -9.79
CA ASP A 39 -7.70 6.77 -9.00
C ASP A 39 -8.17 5.35 -8.69
N ASP A 40 -8.18 4.45 -9.67
CA ASP A 40 -8.56 3.04 -9.47
C ASP A 40 -7.57 2.32 -8.54
N SER A 41 -6.27 2.61 -8.68
CA SER A 41 -5.24 2.07 -7.79
C SER A 41 -5.42 2.56 -6.35
N THR A 42 -5.86 3.81 -6.17
CA THR A 42 -6.16 4.37 -4.84
C THR A 42 -7.39 3.71 -4.24
N GLY A 43 -8.47 3.54 -5.03
CA GLY A 43 -9.69 2.85 -4.59
C GLY A 43 -9.42 1.41 -4.15
N LEU A 44 -8.56 0.68 -4.88
CA LEU A 44 -8.14 -0.66 -4.51
C LEU A 44 -7.41 -0.70 -3.15
N VAL A 45 -6.66 0.34 -2.79
CA VAL A 45 -6.05 0.45 -1.46
C VAL A 45 -7.11 0.76 -0.41
N ASP A 46 -8.01 1.70 -0.69
CA ASP A 46 -9.10 2.08 0.21
C ASP A 46 -10.00 0.89 0.56
N ASP A 47 -10.26 -0.02 -0.39
CA ASP A 47 -11.02 -1.25 -0.17
C ASP A 47 -10.30 -2.25 0.78
N ILE A 48 -8.96 -2.20 0.83
CA ILE A 48 -8.15 -3.05 1.70
C ILE A 48 -8.01 -2.45 3.10
N VAL A 49 -7.95 -1.12 3.21
CA VAL A 49 -7.88 -0.42 4.50
C VAL A 49 -9.22 -0.59 5.21
N PRO A 50 -9.33 -1.49 6.21
CA PRO A 50 -10.58 -1.61 6.92
C PRO A 50 -10.84 -0.32 7.71
N ALA A 51 -12.10 -0.08 8.06
CA ALA A 51 -12.49 0.87 9.11
C ALA A 51 -12.00 0.35 10.47
N SER A 52 -10.68 0.32 10.66
CA SER A 52 -9.95 -0.12 11.83
C SER A 52 -9.46 1.12 12.58
N GLU A 53 -9.38 1.04 13.90
CA GLU A 53 -8.85 2.12 14.75
C GLU A 53 -7.38 2.45 14.42
N ARG A 54 -6.65 1.52 13.79
CA ARG A 54 -5.26 1.72 13.36
C ARG A 54 -5.15 1.64 11.85
N GLN A 55 -4.71 2.75 11.25
CA GLN A 55 -4.41 2.83 9.83
C GLN A 55 -3.20 1.97 9.48
N PRO A 56 -3.23 1.23 8.37
CA PRO A 56 -2.10 0.44 7.93
C PRO A 56 -0.99 1.33 7.36
N LEU A 57 0.27 0.90 7.53
CA LEU A 57 1.38 1.42 6.75
C LEU A 57 1.19 1.04 5.27
N VAL A 58 1.30 2.02 4.37
CA VAL A 58 1.30 1.83 2.91
C VAL A 58 2.71 2.13 2.39
N LEU A 59 3.38 1.14 1.82
CA LEU A 59 4.71 1.25 1.22
C LEU A 59 4.57 1.15 -0.30
N GLY A 60 5.06 2.16 -1.03
CA GLY A 60 4.98 2.18 -2.48
C GLY A 60 6.34 2.34 -3.15
N HIS A 61 6.57 1.59 -4.23
CA HIS A 61 7.73 1.74 -5.10
C HIS A 61 7.33 2.37 -6.44
N SER A 62 8.02 3.43 -6.87
CA SER A 62 7.76 4.12 -8.16
C SER A 62 6.28 4.55 -8.30
N PHE A 63 5.54 4.08 -9.31
CA PHE A 63 4.09 4.35 -9.46
C PHE A 63 3.28 3.93 -8.21
N GLY A 64 3.65 2.83 -7.55
CA GLY A 64 3.07 2.45 -6.27
C GLY A 64 3.34 3.47 -5.16
N GLY A 65 4.45 4.22 -5.23
CA GLY A 65 4.75 5.33 -4.33
C GLY A 65 3.86 6.55 -4.57
N VAL A 66 3.57 6.86 -5.84
CA VAL A 66 2.60 7.91 -6.20
C VAL A 66 1.20 7.54 -5.69
N THR A 67 0.79 6.29 -5.90
CA THR A 67 -0.47 5.74 -5.38
C THR A 67 -0.51 5.77 -3.86
N ALA A 68 0.56 5.38 -3.17
CA ALA A 68 0.63 5.47 -1.71
C ALA A 68 0.43 6.91 -1.21
N GLY A 69 0.89 7.92 -1.97
CA GLY A 69 0.71 9.33 -1.66
C GLY A 69 -0.71 9.87 -1.84
N THR A 70 -1.59 9.20 -2.59
CA THR A 70 -2.99 9.62 -2.80
C THR A 70 -3.94 9.02 -1.76
N VAL A 71 -3.54 7.94 -1.09
CA VAL A 71 -4.33 7.27 -0.05
C VAL A 71 -4.57 8.25 1.10
N ARG A 72 -5.85 8.51 1.40
CA ARG A 72 -6.24 9.44 2.45
C ARG A 72 -6.33 8.71 3.78
N VAL A 73 -5.32 8.92 4.61
CA VAL A 73 -5.42 8.62 6.05
C VAL A 73 -6.43 9.56 6.70
N THR A 74 -7.45 9.01 7.37
CA THR A 74 -8.36 9.78 8.22
C THR A 74 -7.54 10.56 9.27
N ARG A 75 -7.68 11.88 9.23
CA ARG A 75 -6.74 12.87 9.77
C ARG A 75 -6.47 12.71 11.27
N ASP A 76 -5.19 12.54 11.62
CA ASP A 76 -4.53 13.31 12.69
C ASP A 76 -3.00 13.41 12.58
N GLN A 77 -2.40 12.99 11.45
CA GLN A 77 -0.95 13.11 11.23
C GLN A 77 -0.68 14.10 10.10
N ARG A 78 -0.41 15.35 10.47
CA ARG A 78 0.16 16.36 9.59
C ARG A 78 1.64 16.01 9.39
N TRP A 79 2.03 15.61 8.18
CA TRP A 79 3.44 15.48 7.82
C TRP A 79 4.06 16.89 7.80
N VAL A 80 4.83 17.21 8.84
CA VAL A 80 5.74 18.37 8.86
C VAL A 80 7.06 17.87 8.31
N TRP A 81 7.48 18.43 7.18
CA TRP A 81 8.86 18.33 6.73
C TRP A 81 9.63 19.46 7.43
N GLU A 82 10.47 19.11 8.41
CA GLU A 82 11.55 19.97 8.91
C GLU A 82 12.86 19.56 8.24
#